data_AF-A0AAN0JT60-F1
#
_entry.id   AF-A0AAN0JT60-F1
#
_cell.length_a   1.000
_cell.length_b   1.000
_cell.length_c   1.000
_cell.angle_alpha   90.00
_cell.angle_beta   90.00
_cell.angle_gamma   90.00
#
_symmetry.space_group_name_H-M   'P 1'
#
loop_
_entity.id
_entity.type
_entity.pdbx_description
1 polymer ?
#
loop_
_entity_poly.entity_id
_entity_poly.type
_entity_poly.pdbx_seq_one_letter_code
_entity_poly.pdbx_strand_id
1 'polypeptide(L)'
;MAGQLSELSGLPVEHIYYAKDLMSFPVEILCLDIENKLKWYFITSDRDSVKIYDGHVIYYKDNRETVKELTDRERSEIQEAEDARLKKIKEFKSKHGHWLY
;
A
#
# COMPACT_ATOMS: atom_id res chain seq x y z
N MET A 1 -2.41 3.43 -16.24
CA MET A 1 -2.29 2.76 -14.92
C MET A 1 -2.43 1.25 -15.04
N ALA A 2 -3.57 0.74 -15.50
CA ALA A 2 -3.83 -0.70 -15.59
C ALA A 2 -2.81 -1.48 -16.43
N GLY A 3 -2.53 -1.00 -17.65
CA GLY A 3 -1.53 -1.62 -18.53
C GLY A 3 -0.11 -1.59 -17.94
N GLN A 4 0.25 -0.51 -17.23
CA GLN A 4 1.56 -0.40 -16.58
C GLN A 4 1.69 -1.36 -15.38
N LEU A 5 0.63 -1.50 -14.57
CA LEU A 5 0.61 -2.49 -13.49
C LEU A 5 0.64 -3.92 -14.04
N SER A 6 -0.07 -4.18 -15.14
CA SER A 6 -0.04 -5.48 -15.82
C SER A 6 1.34 -5.82 -16.36
N GLU A 7 2.01 -4.88 -17.03
CA GLU A 7 3.37 -5.05 -17.54
C GLU A 7 4.38 -5.25 -16.39
N LEU A 8 4.28 -4.48 -15.31
CA LEU A 8 5.19 -4.56 -14.18
C LEU A 8 5.00 -5.83 -13.33
N SER A 9 3.76 -6.30 -13.19
CA SER A 9 3.42 -7.47 -12.36
C SER A 9 3.38 -8.79 -13.13
N GLY A 10 3.25 -8.75 -14.46
CA GLY A 10 2.97 -9.92 -15.28
C GLY A 10 1.54 -10.48 -15.12
N LEU A 11 0.67 -9.77 -14.40
CA LEU A 11 -0.72 -10.18 -14.17
C LEU A 11 -1.64 -9.65 -15.28
N PRO A 12 -2.63 -10.43 -15.75
CA PRO A 12 -3.72 -9.91 -16.55
C PRO A 12 -4.45 -8.79 -15.82
N VAL A 13 -4.84 -7.73 -16.55
CA VAL A 13 -5.52 -6.55 -15.98
C VAL A 13 -6.77 -6.94 -15.17
N GLU A 14 -7.50 -7.96 -15.61
CA GLU A 14 -8.71 -8.48 -14.95
C GLU A 14 -8.46 -9.05 -13.54
N HIS A 15 -7.23 -9.43 -13.23
CA HIS A 15 -6.84 -9.99 -11.93
C HIS A 15 -6.19 -8.97 -11.00
N ILE A 16 -5.93 -7.75 -11.49
CA ILE A 16 -5.30 -6.70 -10.69
C ILE A 16 -6.38 -5.96 -9.90
N TYR A 17 -6.30 -6.10 -8.59
CA TYR A 17 -7.03 -5.24 -7.65
C TYR A 17 -6.09 -4.16 -7.14
N TYR A 18 -6.61 -2.93 -7.00
CA TYR A 18 -5.84 -1.82 -6.46
C TYR A 18 -6.61 -1.09 -5.37
N ALA A 19 -5.88 -0.49 -4.43
CA ALA A 19 -6.45 0.39 -3.43
C ALA A 19 -6.68 1.78 -4.06
N LYS A 20 -7.93 2.27 -4.03
CA LYS A 20 -8.27 3.59 -4.57
C LYS A 20 -7.69 4.74 -3.75
N ASP A 21 -7.52 4.52 -2.45
CA ASP A 21 -7.01 5.51 -1.52
C ASP A 21 -5.50 5.71 -1.75
N LEU A 22 -5.17 6.79 -2.45
CA LEU A 22 -3.79 7.23 -2.62
C LEU A 22 -3.24 7.71 -1.28
N MET A 23 -2.07 7.20 -0.92
CA MET A 23 -1.36 7.65 0.27
C MET A 23 -0.10 8.41 -0.14
N SER A 24 0.24 9.46 0.59
CA SER A 24 1.54 10.12 0.42
C SER A 24 2.59 9.41 1.25
N PHE A 25 3.78 9.23 0.67
CA PHE A 25 4.95 8.76 1.40
C PHE A 25 5.42 9.84 2.40
N PRO A 26 5.84 9.44 3.62
CA PRO A 26 5.87 8.09 4.16
C PRO A 26 4.48 7.62 4.63
N VAL A 27 4.12 6.38 4.26
CA VAL A 27 2.85 5.76 4.64
C VAL A 27 2.87 5.25 6.08
N GLU A 28 1.76 5.43 6.81
CA GLU A 28 1.63 4.98 8.22
C GLU A 28 0.68 3.80 8.40
N ILE A 29 0.09 3.27 7.33
CA ILE A 29 -0.71 2.04 7.41
C ILE A 29 0.20 0.85 7.78
N LEU A 30 -0.29 -0.02 8.66
CA LEU A 30 0.41 -1.24 9.06
C LEU A 30 0.25 -2.32 7.99
N CYS A 31 1.29 -3.13 7.78
CA CYS A 31 1.26 -4.24 6.84
C CYS A 31 0.05 -5.17 7.05
N LEU A 32 -0.24 -5.56 8.30
CA LEU A 32 -1.34 -6.44 8.67
C LEU A 32 -2.74 -5.80 8.50
N ASP A 33 -2.80 -4.49 8.35
CA ASP A 33 -4.04 -3.74 8.19
C ASP A 33 -4.38 -3.46 6.72
N ILE A 34 -3.43 -3.62 5.79
CA ILE A 34 -3.59 -3.26 4.37
C ILE A 34 -4.83 -3.92 3.77
N GLU A 35 -5.01 -5.22 3.99
CA GLU A 35 -6.13 -5.97 3.42
C GLU A 35 -7.48 -5.46 3.92
N ASN A 36 -7.59 -5.18 5.22
CA ASN A 36 -8.86 -4.89 5.89
C ASN A 36 -9.22 -3.40 5.94
N LYS A 37 -8.21 -2.50 5.90
CA LYS A 37 -8.43 -1.05 6.00
C LYS A 37 -8.53 -0.36 4.65
N LEU A 38 -7.97 -0.94 3.58
CA LEU A 38 -8.06 -0.35 2.23
C LEU A 38 -9.31 -0.81 1.50
N LYS A 39 -9.83 0.06 0.64
CA LYS A 39 -10.91 -0.30 -0.29
C LYS A 39 -10.31 -0.77 -1.61
N TRP A 40 -10.54 -2.05 -1.91
CA TRP A 40 -10.04 -2.71 -3.11
C TRP A 40 -11.03 -2.61 -4.28
N TYR A 41 -10.51 -2.29 -5.46
CA TYR A 41 -11.27 -2.17 -6.69
C TYR A 41 -10.59 -2.95 -7.81
N PHE A 42 -11.37 -3.53 -8.70
CA PHE A 42 -10.88 -4.05 -9.97
C PHE A 42 -10.84 -2.93 -11.00
N ILE A 43 -9.93 -3.04 -11.97
CA ILE A 43 -9.79 -2.03 -13.02
C ILE A 43 -10.92 -2.26 -14.04
N THR A 44 -11.90 -1.36 -14.09
CA THR A 44 -13.08 -1.52 -14.95
C THR A 44 -12.91 -0.89 -16.33
N SER A 45 -12.08 0.13 -16.46
CA SER A 45 -11.78 0.77 -17.75
C SER A 45 -10.49 1.57 -17.73
N ASP A 46 -10.00 1.94 -18.91
CA ASP A 46 -8.88 2.87 -19.11
C ASP A 46 -9.16 4.29 -18.57
N ARG A 47 -10.41 4.59 -18.18
CA ARG A 47 -10.83 5.86 -17.55
C ARG A 47 -10.66 5.90 -16.04
N ASP A 48 -10.28 4.80 -15.39
CA ASP A 48 -9.91 4.78 -13.97
C ASP A 48 -8.51 5.40 -13.76
N SER A 49 -8.23 6.52 -14.42
CA SER A 49 -6.98 7.27 -14.27
C SER A 49 -6.98 7.99 -12.92
N VAL A 50 -6.52 7.30 -11.88
CA VAL A 50 -6.19 7.96 -10.62
C VAL A 50 -5.02 8.91 -10.88
N LYS A 51 -5.17 10.19 -10.53
CA LYS A 51 -4.09 11.19 -10.66
C LYS A 51 -3.02 10.89 -9.61
N ILE A 52 -1.93 10.25 -10.05
CA ILE A 52 -0.75 9.99 -9.22
C ILE A 52 0.16 11.21 -9.32
N TYR A 53 0.61 11.72 -8.18
CA TYR A 53 1.65 12.74 -8.12
C TYR A 53 2.92 12.16 -7.50
N ASP A 54 4.02 12.91 -7.59
CA ASP A 54 5.27 12.50 -6.95
C ASP A 54 5.06 12.22 -5.44
N GLY A 55 5.76 11.21 -4.94
CA GLY A 55 5.63 10.72 -3.57
C GLY A 55 4.32 9.99 -3.23
N HIS A 56 3.43 9.73 -4.19
CA HIS A 56 2.24 8.89 -3.95
C HIS A 56 2.59 7.40 -3.95
N VAL A 57 1.95 6.66 -3.04
CA VAL A 57 2.05 5.21 -2.87
C VAL A 57 0.71 4.58 -3.25
N ILE A 58 0.78 3.50 -4.03
CA ILE A 58 -0.35 2.72 -4.50
C ILE A 58 -0.14 1.27 -4.08
N TYR A 59 -1.18 0.66 -3.53
CA TYR A 59 -1.23 -0.77 -3.27
C TYR A 59 -2.01 -1.47 -4.37
N TYR A 60 -1.48 -2.59 -4.84
CA TYR A 60 -2.16 -3.49 -5.78
C TYR A 60 -1.87 -4.95 -5.41
N LYS A 61 -2.74 -5.86 -5.82
CA LYS A 61 -2.64 -7.30 -5.55
C LYS A 61 -3.29 -8.13 -6.67
N ASP A 62 -2.91 -9.40 -6.76
CA ASP A 62 -3.65 -10.40 -7.52
C ASP A 62 -4.91 -10.80 -6.72
N ASN A 63 -6.09 -10.71 -7.32
CA ASN A 63 -7.35 -11.05 -6.66
C ASN A 63 -7.57 -12.56 -6.48
N ARG A 64 -6.72 -13.39 -7.09
CA ARG A 64 -6.76 -14.86 -6.97
C ARG A 64 -5.93 -15.37 -5.80
N GLU A 65 -5.08 -14.52 -5.21
CA GLU A 65 -4.27 -14.89 -4.06
C GLU A 65 -5.13 -15.06 -2.80
N THR A 66 -4.83 -16.11 -2.04
CA THR A 66 -5.48 -16.34 -0.74
C THR A 66 -4.68 -15.65 0.35
N VAL A 67 -5.37 -14.98 1.28
CA VAL A 67 -4.72 -14.36 2.44
C VAL A 67 -4.01 -15.43 3.25
N LYS A 68 -2.70 -15.28 3.39
CA LYS A 68 -1.87 -16.21 4.17
C LYS A 68 -2.28 -16.20 5.63
N GLU A 69 -2.48 -17.38 6.21
CA GLU A 69 -2.54 -17.54 7.66
C GLU A 69 -1.14 -17.41 8.25
N LEU A 70 -0.97 -16.44 9.13
CA LEU A 70 0.30 -16.18 9.82
C LEU A 70 0.31 -16.86 11.17
N THR A 71 1.43 -17.50 11.50
CA THR A 71 1.73 -17.96 12.86
C THR A 71 1.92 -16.76 13.80
N ASP A 72 1.75 -16.98 15.11
CA ASP A 72 1.97 -15.93 16.12
C ASP A 72 3.37 -15.33 16.02
N ARG A 73 4.38 -16.16 15.74
CA ARG A 73 5.76 -15.71 15.54
C ARG A 73 5.90 -14.79 14.34
N GLU A 74 5.36 -15.17 13.18
CA GLU A 74 5.41 -14.32 11.98
C GLU A 74 4.66 -13.00 12.21
N ARG A 75 3.53 -13.03 12.92
CA ARG A 75 2.80 -11.81 13.31
C ARG A 75 3.64 -10.90 14.21
N SER A 76 4.30 -11.46 15.21
CA SER A 76 5.20 -10.70 16.09
C SER A 76 6.37 -10.08 15.33
N GLU A 77 7.02 -10.85 14.44
CA GLU A 77 8.14 -10.35 13.63
C GLU A 77 7.71 -9.18 12.72
N ILE A 78 6.51 -9.27 12.11
CA ILE A 78 5.94 -8.16 11.32
C ILE A 78 5.65 -6.95 12.20
N GLN A 79 5.06 -7.15 13.39
CA GLN A 79 4.71 -6.05 14.28
C GLN A 79 5.95 -5.30 14.78
N GLU A 80 7.01 -6.01 15.18
CA GLU A 80 8.26 -5.39 15.62
C GLU A 80 8.91 -4.57 14.49
N ALA A 81 8.90 -5.09 13.26
CA ALA A 81 9.42 -4.37 12.10
C ALA A 81 8.60 -3.10 11.80
N GLU A 82 7.27 -3.18 11.88
CA GLU A 82 6.38 -2.05 11.66
C GLU A 82 6.50 -0.98 12.75
N ASP A 83 6.64 -1.37 14.02
CA ASP A 83 6.85 -0.44 15.13
C ASP A 83 8.17 0.33 14.96
N ALA A 84 9.24 -0.37 14.56
CA ALA A 84 10.52 0.25 14.24
C ALA A 84 10.42 1.22 13.05
N ARG A 85 9.66 0.85 12.01
CA ARG A 85 9.41 1.69 10.82
C ARG A 85 8.64 2.96 11.20
N LEU A 86 7.55 2.83 11.95
CA LEU A 86 6.73 3.96 12.39
C LEU A 86 7.49 4.89 13.35
N LYS A 87 8.33 4.33 14.22
CA LYS A 87 9.21 5.12 15.08
C LYS A 87 10.14 6.02 14.26
N LYS A 88 10.77 5.49 13.21
CA LYS A 88 11.63 6.29 12.31
C LYS A 88 10.85 7.39 11.59
N ILE A 89 9.63 7.12 11.15
CA ILE A 89 8.76 8.14 10.52
C ILE A 89 8.44 9.26 11.52
N LYS A 90 8.07 8.91 12.76
CA LYS A 90 7.80 9.88 13.84
C LYS A 90 9.04 10.72 14.17
N GLU A 91 10.21 10.10 14.29
CA GLU A 91 11.48 10.79 14.51
C GLU A 91 11.82 11.77 13.38
N PHE A 92 11.61 11.35 12.12
CA PHE A 92 11.82 12.22 10.97
C PHE A 92 10.87 13.42 10.99
N LYS A 93 9.57 13.18 11.23
CA LYS A 93 8.55 14.25 11.34
C LYS A 93 8.84 15.18 12.51
N SER A 94 9.30 14.67 13.66
CA SER A 94 9.67 15.51 14.80
C SER A 94 10.86 16.43 14.50
N LYS A 95 11.82 15.98 13.70
CA LYS A 95 13.02 16.78 13.34
C LYS A 95 12.76 17.82 12.25
N HIS A 96 11.82 17.55 11.34
CA HIS A 96 11.60 18.37 10.14
C HIS A 96 10.20 19.00 10.06
N GLY A 97 9.28 18.68 10.97
CA GLY A 97 7.88 19.10 10.96
C GLY A 97 7.64 20.57 11.31
N HIS A 98 8.68 21.31 11.74
CA HIS A 98 8.59 22.76 11.96
C HIS A 98 8.42 23.59 10.67
N TRP A 99 8.52 22.96 9.49
CA TRP A 99 8.40 23.63 8.18
C TRP A 99 7.05 23.38 7.48
N LEU A 100 6.07 22.79 8.17
CA LEU A 100 4.74 22.50 7.63
C LEU A 100 3.66 23.31 8.38
N TYR A 101 3.76 24.64 8.31
CA TYR A 101 2.68 25.60 8.56
C TYR A 101 2.80 26.77 7.58
#